data_AF-A0A2T4VBW4-F1
#
_entry.id   AF-A0A2T4VBW4-F1
#
_cell.length_a   1.000
_cell.length_b   1.000
_cell.length_c   1.000
_cell.angle_alpha   90.00
_cell.angle_beta   90.00
_cell.angle_gamma   90.00
#
_symmetry.space_group_name_H-M   'P 1'
#
loop_
_entity.id
_entity.type
_entity.pdbx_description
1 polymer ?
#
loop_
_entity_poly.entity_id
_entity_poly.type
_entity_poly.pdbx_seq_one_letter_code
_entity_poly.pdbx_strand_id
1 'polypeptide(L)'
;MYWLNGNTCQATRHTAPSGPVTVNLRVASRRMEPTALPGATPSCDARPEHRWGHGVFRHLFVPAVLALSAASWAFHEQGARFLKASSIPLDFTSAVLLLSIVLLWCAEQAYPANPDWNYRLLAEGERGWSGWQRLGRDLLYLFVITQVTTLLVFLTSIQVESGLKSRGFGFGISHSLWPDALPFPVRVLLVFLLMELSSYWLHRAAHRFGFLWRFHSTHHAVTELTALKALRTHPLDNVLFYLARYVPLLLLGAGSEEVVTVVYFGAILSLLAHSNIDVAEGVLGLVVNLPHYHSVHHAADLAASQSNFGCHTILWDRLFGTFQRPAEGARPLGMQPVGPRTLWQELIAPLYRAP
;
A
#
# COMPACT_ATOMS: atom_id res chain seq x y z
N MET A 1 16.74 19.64 -59.69
CA MET A 1 16.77 18.18 -59.51
C MET A 1 15.84 17.84 -58.38
N TYR A 2 14.59 17.51 -58.74
CA TYR A 2 13.58 16.93 -57.87
C TYR A 2 13.63 15.41 -58.08
N TRP A 3 13.63 14.62 -57.01
CA TRP A 3 13.35 13.18 -57.10
C TRP A 3 12.06 12.85 -56.37
N LEU A 4 11.25 12.07 -57.07
CA LEU A 4 9.84 11.81 -56.87
C LEU A 4 9.57 10.62 -55.95
N ASN A 5 8.39 10.71 -55.35
CA ASN A 5 7.56 9.68 -54.71
C ASN A 5 7.58 8.30 -55.36
N GLY A 6 7.39 7.28 -54.52
CA GLY A 6 6.84 5.99 -54.91
C GLY A 6 6.68 5.05 -53.72
N ASN A 7 5.45 4.91 -53.20
CA ASN A 7 4.85 3.60 -52.93
C ASN A 7 3.36 3.77 -52.62
N THR A 8 2.58 3.31 -53.60
CA THR A 8 1.13 3.20 -53.67
C THR A 8 0.62 2.06 -52.78
N CYS A 9 -0.40 2.35 -51.98
CA CYS A 9 -1.20 1.36 -51.27
C CYS A 9 -2.39 0.95 -52.17
N GLN A 10 -2.33 -0.23 -52.79
CA GLN A 10 -3.45 -0.79 -53.56
C GLN A 10 -4.34 -1.65 -52.66
N ALA A 11 -5.62 -1.29 -52.59
CA ALA A 11 -6.68 -2.08 -52.00
C ALA A 11 -7.23 -3.07 -53.04
N THR A 12 -7.25 -4.36 -52.70
CA THR A 12 -7.98 -5.38 -53.48
C THR A 12 -9.10 -5.96 -52.61
N ARG A 13 -10.35 -5.67 -53.01
CA ARG A 13 -11.56 -6.40 -52.59
C ARG A 13 -11.57 -7.75 -53.30
N HIS A 14 -11.80 -8.84 -52.58
CA HIS A 14 -12.29 -10.09 -53.18
C HIS A 14 -13.48 -10.64 -52.40
N THR A 15 -14.53 -10.90 -53.16
CA THR A 15 -15.81 -11.51 -52.83
C THR A 15 -15.66 -13.02 -52.59
N ALA A 16 -16.49 -13.58 -51.70
CA ALA A 16 -16.59 -15.01 -51.38
C ALA A 16 -17.11 -15.88 -52.55
N PRO A 17 -16.93 -17.20 -52.44
CA PRO A 17 -18.10 -18.08 -52.56
C PRO A 17 -18.18 -19.16 -51.47
N SER A 18 -19.43 -19.52 -51.20
CA SER A 18 -19.96 -20.52 -50.28
C SER A 18 -19.68 -21.97 -50.69
N GLY A 19 -19.26 -22.81 -49.74
CA GLY A 19 -19.24 -24.27 -49.83
C GLY A 19 -19.01 -24.91 -48.46
N PRO A 20 -19.55 -26.11 -48.16
CA PRO A 20 -19.55 -26.67 -46.81
C PRO A 20 -18.19 -27.31 -46.51
N VAL A 21 -17.52 -26.86 -45.44
CA VAL A 21 -16.26 -27.44 -44.97
C VAL A 21 -16.51 -28.27 -43.72
N THR A 22 -16.22 -29.56 -43.86
CA THR A 22 -16.22 -30.60 -42.83
C THR A 22 -15.16 -30.30 -41.76
N VAL A 23 -15.56 -30.29 -40.50
CA VAL A 23 -14.65 -30.05 -39.36
C VAL A 23 -13.90 -31.33 -39.02
N ASN A 24 -12.61 -31.39 -39.37
CA ASN A 24 -11.68 -32.38 -38.83
C ASN A 24 -10.90 -31.74 -37.67
N LEU A 25 -11.18 -32.18 -36.44
CA LEU A 25 -10.45 -31.78 -35.23
C LEU A 25 -9.09 -32.50 -35.19
N ARG A 26 -8.03 -31.81 -35.64
CA ARG A 26 -6.65 -32.10 -35.22
C ARG A 26 -6.17 -30.98 -34.31
N VAL A 27 -5.94 -31.31 -33.05
CA VAL A 27 -5.32 -30.42 -32.06
C VAL A 27 -3.85 -30.23 -32.45
N ALA A 28 -3.53 -29.06 -33.00
CA ALA A 28 -2.16 -28.60 -33.19
C ALA A 28 -1.87 -27.51 -32.16
N SER A 29 -0.96 -27.79 -31.22
CA SER A 29 -0.46 -26.84 -30.24
C SER A 29 0.34 -25.73 -30.94
N ARG A 30 -0.28 -24.58 -31.18
CA ARG A 30 0.42 -23.34 -31.57
C ARG A 30 0.74 -22.53 -30.31
N ARG A 31 2.03 -22.24 -30.11
CA ARG A 31 2.47 -21.11 -29.26
C ARG A 31 1.79 -19.85 -29.79
N MET A 32 1.03 -19.16 -28.94
CA MET A 32 0.61 -17.79 -29.22
C MET A 32 1.83 -16.89 -29.04
N GLU A 33 2.32 -16.32 -30.13
CA GLU A 33 3.09 -15.09 -30.06
C GLU A 33 2.15 -13.93 -29.69
N PRO A 34 2.60 -12.94 -28.90
CA PRO A 34 1.75 -11.80 -28.57
C PRO A 34 1.54 -10.95 -29.82
N THR A 35 0.30 -10.89 -30.29
CA THR A 35 -0.13 -9.87 -31.26
C THR A 35 0.03 -8.49 -30.63
N ALA A 36 1.03 -7.75 -31.10
CA ALA A 36 1.20 -6.33 -30.78
C ALA A 36 -0.03 -5.55 -31.24
N LEU A 37 -0.61 -4.75 -30.33
CA LEU A 37 -1.66 -3.79 -30.66
C LEU A 37 -1.08 -2.74 -31.64
N PRO A 38 -1.72 -2.49 -32.79
CA PRO A 38 -1.30 -1.43 -33.70
C PRO A 38 -1.68 -0.08 -33.07
N GLY A 39 -0.68 0.65 -32.55
CA GLY A 39 -0.89 1.99 -31.98
C GLY A 39 0.07 2.38 -30.86
N ALA A 40 0.93 1.48 -30.36
CA ALA A 40 1.96 1.86 -29.40
C ALA A 40 3.11 2.57 -30.12
N THR A 41 3.05 3.90 -30.21
CA THR A 41 4.28 4.69 -30.34
C THR A 41 5.16 4.37 -29.13
N PRO A 42 6.45 4.04 -29.31
CA PRO A 42 7.35 3.96 -28.18
C PRO A 42 7.51 5.39 -27.67
N SER A 43 6.86 5.74 -26.56
CA SER A 43 7.30 6.93 -25.84
C SER A 43 8.65 6.56 -25.23
N CYS A 44 9.71 6.98 -25.91
CA CYS A 44 10.98 7.24 -25.27
C CYS A 44 10.77 8.47 -24.36
N ASP A 45 9.97 8.32 -23.31
CA ASP A 45 10.00 9.28 -22.21
C ASP A 45 11.27 8.98 -21.44
N ALA A 46 12.32 9.73 -21.81
CA ALA A 46 13.53 9.83 -21.03
C ALA A 46 13.12 10.11 -19.58
N ARG A 47 13.40 9.16 -18.68
CA ARG A 47 13.38 9.44 -17.25
C ARG A 47 14.22 10.70 -17.06
N PRO A 48 13.79 11.69 -16.26
CA PRO A 48 14.53 12.92 -16.06
C PRO A 48 15.76 12.62 -15.16
N GLU A 49 16.71 11.84 -15.66
CA GLU A 49 17.96 11.51 -14.97
C GLU A 49 18.91 12.71 -14.90
N HIS A 50 18.57 13.82 -15.58
CA HIS A 50 19.44 14.98 -15.77
C HIS A 50 19.22 16.16 -14.81
N ARG A 51 18.44 16.02 -13.74
CA ARG A 51 18.48 17.00 -12.63
C ARG A 51 19.37 16.46 -11.53
N TRP A 52 20.55 17.06 -11.32
CA TRP A 52 21.47 16.72 -10.22
C TRP A 52 20.75 16.57 -8.86
N GLY A 53 19.71 17.37 -8.61
CA GLY A 53 18.89 17.28 -7.40
C GLY A 53 18.07 15.98 -7.27
N HIS A 54 17.71 15.32 -8.37
CA HIS A 54 16.92 14.10 -8.37
C HIS A 54 17.68 12.93 -7.75
N GLY A 55 18.96 12.75 -8.09
CA GLY A 55 19.80 11.70 -7.51
C GLY A 55 19.96 11.87 -5.99
N VAL A 56 20.26 13.10 -5.54
CA VAL A 56 20.38 13.42 -4.10
C VAL A 56 19.06 13.20 -3.36
N PHE A 57 17.94 13.65 -3.94
CA PHE A 57 16.61 13.46 -3.37
C PHE A 57 16.31 11.98 -3.12
N ARG A 58 16.51 11.11 -4.13
CA ARG A 58 16.21 9.67 -4.03
C ARG A 58 16.90 8.98 -2.86
N HIS A 59 18.13 9.38 -2.54
CA HIS A 59 18.91 8.81 -1.44
C HIS A 59 18.61 9.43 -0.08
N LEU A 60 18.26 10.72 -0.03
CA LEU A 60 18.03 11.42 1.24
C LEU A 60 16.57 11.41 1.69
N PHE A 61 15.61 11.16 0.79
CA PHE A 61 14.19 11.27 1.11
C PHE A 61 13.76 10.35 2.26
N VAL A 62 14.04 9.04 2.16
CA VAL A 62 13.64 8.08 3.20
C VAL A 62 14.35 8.36 4.54
N PRO A 63 15.69 8.55 4.60
CA PRO A 63 16.35 8.98 5.83
C PRO A 63 15.77 10.26 6.43
N ALA A 64 15.43 11.25 5.60
CA ALA A 64 14.84 12.51 6.05
C ALA A 64 13.44 12.30 6.65
N VAL A 65 12.59 11.49 6.03
CA VAL A 65 11.28 11.12 6.59
C VAL A 65 11.45 10.48 7.96
N LEU A 66 12.34 9.47 8.09
CA LEU A 66 12.59 8.81 9.37
C LEU A 66 13.14 9.76 10.45
N ALA A 67 14.10 10.61 10.08
CA ALA A 67 14.68 11.57 11.01
C ALA A 67 13.66 12.63 11.46
N LEU A 68 12.83 13.11 10.54
CA LEU A 68 11.75 14.05 10.86
C LEU A 68 10.70 13.41 11.76
N SER A 69 10.29 12.17 11.48
CA SER A 69 9.36 11.42 12.34
C SER A 69 9.94 11.21 13.74
N ALA A 70 11.22 10.88 13.84
CA ALA A 70 11.90 10.70 15.11
C ALA A 70 12.00 12.02 15.89
N ALA A 71 12.32 13.11 15.20
CA ALA A 71 12.35 14.44 15.80
C ALA A 71 10.96 14.86 16.28
N SER A 72 9.91 14.72 15.46
CA SER A 72 8.54 15.06 15.89
C SER A 72 8.06 14.21 17.05
N TRP A 73 8.41 12.92 17.09
CA TRP A 73 8.14 12.08 18.26
C TRP A 73 8.93 12.54 19.48
N ALA A 74 10.21 12.90 19.36
CA ALA A 74 11.00 13.39 20.49
C ALA A 74 10.45 14.70 21.10
N PHE A 75 9.79 15.54 20.31
CA PHE A 75 9.19 16.81 20.75
C PHE A 75 7.66 16.76 20.91
N HIS A 76 7.07 15.56 20.98
CA HIS A 76 5.60 15.41 20.93
C HIS A 76 4.89 16.06 22.11
N GLU A 77 5.46 16.03 23.31
CA GLU A 77 4.87 16.70 24.47
C GLU A 77 4.85 18.22 24.32
N GLN A 78 5.95 18.83 23.85
CA GLN A 78 6.03 20.27 23.64
C GLN A 78 5.06 20.69 22.54
N GLY A 79 4.99 19.92 21.46
CA GLY A 79 4.02 20.13 20.39
C GLY A 79 2.57 20.04 20.86
N ALA A 80 2.24 19.03 21.68
CA ALA A 80 0.90 18.89 22.27
C ALA A 80 0.54 20.08 23.17
N ARG A 81 1.49 20.57 23.98
CA ARG A 81 1.30 21.78 24.80
C ARG A 81 1.08 23.02 23.95
N PHE A 82 1.83 23.18 22.86
CA PHE A 82 1.68 24.29 21.92
C PHE A 82 0.29 24.29 21.26
N LEU A 83 -0.15 23.16 20.69
CA LEU A 83 -1.47 23.07 20.03
C LEU A 83 -2.61 23.38 21.00
N LYS A 84 -2.51 22.86 22.23
CA LYS A 84 -3.47 23.18 23.31
C LYS A 84 -3.48 24.67 23.66
N ALA A 85 -2.31 25.30 23.75
CA ALA A 85 -2.19 26.73 24.04
C ALA A 85 -2.71 27.62 22.89
N SER A 86 -2.63 27.14 21.65
CA SER A 86 -3.16 27.81 20.46
C SER A 86 -4.65 27.51 20.19
N SER A 87 -5.34 26.78 21.08
CA SER A 87 -6.76 26.39 20.90
C SER A 87 -7.03 25.64 19.58
N ILE A 88 -6.03 24.94 19.04
CA ILE A 88 -6.19 24.11 17.85
C ILE A 88 -6.82 22.78 18.29
N PRO A 89 -8.01 22.39 17.77
CA PRO A 89 -8.73 21.20 18.21
C PRO A 89 -8.19 19.91 17.55
N LEU A 90 -6.87 19.75 17.51
CA LEU A 90 -6.18 18.57 16.99
C LEU A 90 -5.14 18.12 18.01
N ASP A 91 -5.06 16.81 18.24
CA ASP A 91 -3.92 16.25 18.96
C ASP A 91 -2.65 16.31 18.09
N PHE A 92 -1.50 16.28 18.75
CA PHE A 92 -0.20 16.42 18.09
C PHE A 92 0.05 15.32 17.05
N THR A 93 -0.31 14.07 17.37
CA THR A 93 -0.10 12.93 16.49
C THR A 93 -0.90 13.09 15.20
N SER A 94 -2.19 13.44 15.32
CA SER A 94 -3.05 13.71 14.16
C SER A 94 -2.52 14.87 13.31
N ALA A 95 -2.06 15.96 13.92
CA ALA A 95 -1.48 17.09 13.20
C ALA A 95 -0.24 16.69 12.39
N VAL A 96 0.66 15.90 12.97
CA VAL A 96 1.87 15.43 12.28
C VAL A 96 1.53 14.45 11.17
N LEU A 97 0.56 13.55 11.35
CA LEU A 97 0.15 12.62 10.30
C LEU A 97 -0.49 13.36 9.11
N LEU A 98 -1.35 14.35 9.36
CA LEU A 98 -1.92 15.19 8.30
C LEU A 98 -0.83 15.97 7.56
N LEU A 99 0.13 16.54 8.29
CA LEU A 99 1.27 17.21 7.67
C LEU A 99 2.12 16.23 6.84
N SER A 100 2.35 15.02 7.33
CA SER A 100 3.09 13.97 6.62
C SER A 100 2.39 13.56 5.33
N ILE A 101 1.06 13.44 5.33
CA ILE A 101 0.25 13.19 4.13
C ILE A 101 0.44 14.32 3.10
N VAL A 102 0.39 15.59 3.53
CA VAL A 102 0.58 16.74 2.64
C VAL A 102 2.00 16.75 2.06
N LEU A 103 3.02 16.50 2.88
CA LEU A 103 4.42 16.46 2.45
C LEU A 103 4.68 15.30 1.48
N LEU A 104 4.15 14.12 1.76
CA LEU A 104 4.24 12.97 0.85
C LEU A 104 3.52 13.27 -0.46
N TRP A 105 2.32 13.84 -0.43
CA TRP A 105 1.61 14.23 -1.63
C TRP A 105 2.41 15.23 -2.49
N CYS A 106 2.99 16.26 -1.87
CA CYS A 106 3.88 17.20 -2.57
C CYS A 106 5.10 16.49 -3.19
N ALA A 107 5.70 15.54 -2.47
CA ALA A 107 6.82 14.76 -2.97
C ALA A 107 6.41 13.83 -4.12
N GLU A 108 5.23 13.21 -4.09
CA GLU A 108 4.67 12.44 -5.20
C GLU A 108 4.45 13.29 -6.45
N GLN A 109 4.05 14.56 -6.29
CA GLN A 109 3.92 15.47 -7.44
C GLN A 109 5.28 15.89 -8.00
N ALA A 110 6.27 16.11 -7.15
CA ALA A 110 7.58 16.63 -7.56
C ALA A 110 8.53 15.53 -8.10
N TYR A 111 8.46 14.33 -7.55
CA TYR A 111 9.38 13.21 -7.80
C TYR A 111 8.64 11.87 -7.99
N PRO A 112 7.69 11.79 -8.94
CA PRO A 112 6.89 10.58 -9.13
C PRO A 112 7.73 9.41 -9.65
N ALA A 113 7.55 8.21 -9.07
CA ALA A 113 8.04 6.97 -9.65
C ALA A 113 7.31 6.62 -10.95
N ASN A 114 5.99 6.87 -10.99
CA ASN A 114 5.17 6.78 -12.19
C ASN A 114 4.26 8.03 -12.32
N PRO A 115 4.54 8.96 -13.24
CA PRO A 115 3.74 10.19 -13.41
C PRO A 115 2.25 9.97 -13.70
N ASP A 116 1.86 8.79 -14.22
CA ASP A 116 0.46 8.47 -14.53
C ASP A 116 -0.37 8.14 -13.29
N TRP A 117 0.27 7.79 -12.17
CA TRP A 117 -0.41 7.47 -10.91
C TRP A 117 -0.82 8.71 -10.12
N ASN A 118 -0.27 9.87 -10.45
CA ASN A 118 -0.62 11.11 -9.76
C ASN A 118 -2.08 11.51 -10.03
N TYR A 119 -2.69 12.18 -9.05
CA TYR A 119 -4.00 12.78 -9.22
C TYR A 119 -3.94 13.91 -10.25
N ARG A 120 -4.14 13.58 -11.54
CA ARG A 120 -4.36 14.58 -12.58
C ARG A 120 -5.76 15.19 -12.41
N LEU A 121 -5.91 16.09 -11.44
CA LEU A 121 -7.22 16.65 -11.04
C LEU A 121 -7.93 17.40 -12.17
N LEU A 122 -7.16 18.00 -13.08
CA LEU A 122 -7.65 18.80 -14.20
C LEU A 122 -7.69 18.04 -15.54
N ALA A 123 -7.23 16.79 -15.58
CA ALA A 123 -7.25 15.98 -16.80
C ALA A 123 -8.44 15.00 -16.79
N GLU A 124 -8.98 14.71 -17.97
CA GLU A 124 -9.94 13.62 -18.14
C GLU A 124 -9.29 12.29 -17.76
N GLY A 125 -10.00 11.47 -16.99
CA GLY A 125 -9.44 10.24 -16.44
C GLY A 125 -9.31 9.15 -17.50
N GLU A 126 -8.10 8.71 -17.79
CA GLU A 126 -7.80 7.65 -18.77
C GLU A 126 -8.38 6.26 -18.41
N ARG A 127 -8.89 6.08 -17.18
CA ARG A 127 -9.32 4.77 -16.64
C ARG A 127 -10.71 4.80 -15.99
N GLY A 128 -11.61 5.63 -16.51
CA GLY A 128 -13.03 5.65 -16.16
C GLY A 128 -13.41 6.48 -14.93
N TRP A 129 -12.44 6.95 -14.14
CA TRP A 129 -12.65 7.87 -13.01
C TRP A 129 -11.79 9.13 -13.13
N SER A 130 -12.37 10.31 -12.88
CA SER A 130 -11.64 11.57 -12.86
C SER A 130 -10.71 11.67 -11.63
N GLY A 131 -9.70 12.56 -11.69
CA GLY A 131 -8.80 12.80 -10.55
C GLY A 131 -9.54 13.14 -9.26
N TRP A 132 -10.60 13.96 -9.34
CA TRP A 132 -11.45 14.32 -8.19
C TRP A 132 -12.21 13.14 -7.61
N GLN A 133 -12.73 12.23 -8.44
CA GLN A 133 -13.42 11.04 -7.95
C GLN A 133 -12.46 10.10 -7.21
N ARG A 134 -11.23 9.94 -7.74
CA ARG A 134 -10.18 9.13 -7.12
C ARG A 134 -9.77 9.70 -5.76
N LEU A 135 -9.46 11.00 -5.72
CA LEU A 135 -9.12 11.70 -4.48
C LEU A 135 -10.27 11.66 -3.47
N GLY A 136 -11.49 12.00 -3.89
CA GLY A 136 -12.67 11.98 -3.03
C GLY A 136 -12.92 10.59 -2.39
N ARG A 137 -12.66 9.51 -3.14
CA ARG A 137 -12.73 8.15 -2.60
C ARG A 137 -11.61 7.90 -1.57
N ASP A 138 -10.39 8.35 -1.82
CA ASP A 138 -9.28 8.19 -0.87
C ASP A 138 -9.51 8.99 0.42
N LEU A 139 -10.06 10.20 0.31
CA LEU A 139 -10.47 11.01 1.47
C LEU A 139 -11.60 10.38 2.26
N LEU A 140 -12.56 9.71 1.60
CA LEU A 140 -13.60 8.94 2.28
C LEU A 140 -12.99 7.78 3.10
N TYR A 141 -11.99 7.09 2.56
CA TYR A 141 -11.27 6.06 3.31
C TYR A 141 -10.52 6.63 4.51
N LEU A 142 -9.80 7.74 4.32
CA LEU A 142 -9.02 8.40 5.38
C LEU A 142 -9.91 8.93 6.52
N PHE A 143 -10.93 9.74 6.19
CA PHE A 143 -11.69 10.50 7.17
C PHE A 143 -12.94 9.78 7.70
N VAL A 144 -13.46 8.78 6.98
CA VAL A 144 -14.69 8.10 7.37
C VAL A 144 -14.43 6.63 7.66
N ILE A 145 -14.04 5.85 6.66
CA ILE A 145 -14.01 4.38 6.81
C ILE A 145 -12.97 3.96 7.85
N THR A 146 -11.75 4.50 7.76
CA THR A 146 -10.68 4.19 8.71
C THR A 146 -11.03 4.70 10.12
N GLN A 147 -11.55 5.91 10.24
CA GLN A 147 -11.87 6.51 11.55
C GLN A 147 -13.00 5.76 12.26
N VAL A 148 -14.07 5.42 11.54
CA VAL A 148 -15.17 4.62 12.08
C VAL A 148 -14.67 3.24 12.49
N THR A 149 -13.85 2.59 11.67
CA THR A 149 -13.31 1.26 12.01
C THR A 149 -12.43 1.33 13.26
N THR A 150 -11.51 2.30 13.33
CA THR A 150 -10.64 2.49 14.50
C THR A 150 -11.44 2.81 15.75
N LEU A 151 -12.47 3.67 15.66
CA LEU A 151 -13.34 3.99 16.78
C LEU A 151 -14.09 2.74 17.28
N LEU A 152 -14.65 1.93 16.39
CA LEU A 152 -15.36 0.70 16.75
C LEU A 152 -14.43 -0.32 17.42
N VAL A 153 -13.21 -0.47 16.90
CA VAL A 153 -12.17 -1.31 17.48
C VAL A 153 -11.80 -0.82 18.88
N PHE A 154 -11.56 0.48 19.03
CA PHE A 154 -11.22 1.09 20.31
C PHE A 154 -12.32 0.89 21.36
N LEU A 155 -13.57 1.23 21.02
CA LEU A 155 -14.72 1.07 21.91
C LEU A 155 -14.90 -0.39 22.31
N THR A 156 -14.80 -1.32 21.35
CA THR A 156 -14.91 -2.75 21.61
C THR A 156 -13.78 -3.25 22.50
N SER A 157 -12.55 -2.75 22.32
CA SER A 157 -11.40 -3.12 23.14
C SER A 157 -11.60 -2.71 24.61
N ILE A 158 -12.14 -1.52 24.87
CA ILE A 158 -12.50 -1.08 26.23
C ILE A 158 -13.55 -2.00 26.85
N GLN A 159 -14.59 -2.36 26.10
CA GLN A 159 -15.66 -3.23 26.61
C GLN A 159 -15.16 -4.65 26.88
N VAL A 160 -14.31 -5.20 26.01
CA VAL A 160 -13.68 -6.50 26.19
C VAL A 160 -12.79 -6.48 27.43
N GLU A 161 -11.92 -5.47 27.57
CA GLU A 161 -11.05 -5.33 28.73
C GLU A 161 -11.84 -5.22 30.03
N SER A 162 -12.86 -4.35 30.07
CA SER A 162 -13.74 -4.17 31.23
C SER A 162 -14.51 -5.46 31.57
N GLY A 163 -15.03 -6.14 30.54
CA GLY A 163 -15.77 -7.40 30.69
C GLY A 163 -14.90 -8.57 31.14
N LEU A 164 -13.62 -8.59 30.76
CA LEU A 164 -12.66 -9.57 31.25
C LEU A 164 -12.31 -9.28 32.72
N LYS A 165 -11.96 -8.01 33.03
CA LYS A 165 -11.66 -7.56 34.40
C LYS A 165 -12.79 -7.89 35.37
N SER A 166 -14.05 -7.64 35.01
CA SER A 166 -15.21 -7.91 35.88
C SER A 166 -15.46 -9.41 36.15
N ARG A 167 -14.95 -10.29 35.29
CA ARG A 167 -15.02 -11.76 35.46
C ARG A 167 -13.81 -12.34 36.20
N GLY A 168 -12.95 -11.49 36.77
CA GLY A 168 -11.70 -11.91 37.40
C GLY A 168 -10.60 -12.27 36.39
N PHE A 169 -10.86 -12.15 35.08
CA PHE A 169 -9.85 -12.19 34.04
C PHE A 169 -9.24 -10.78 33.90
N GLY A 170 -8.45 -10.36 34.87
CA GLY A 170 -7.51 -9.29 34.59
C GLY A 170 -6.48 -9.82 33.59
N PHE A 171 -6.17 -9.08 32.51
CA PHE A 171 -4.84 -9.19 31.87
C PHE A 171 -3.72 -8.69 32.81
N GLY A 172 -3.96 -8.64 34.12
CA GLY A 172 -2.92 -8.75 35.11
C GLY A 172 -2.36 -10.15 35.03
N ILE A 173 -1.51 -10.38 34.03
CA ILE A 173 -0.55 -11.46 34.10
C ILE A 173 0.22 -11.15 35.37
N SER A 174 0.02 -11.94 36.42
CA SER A 174 0.77 -11.82 37.67
C SER A 174 2.29 -11.89 37.44
N HIS A 175 2.70 -12.31 36.24
CA HIS A 175 4.05 -12.21 35.69
C HIS A 175 3.98 -11.65 34.25
N SER A 176 4.04 -10.33 34.06
CA SER A 176 4.33 -9.75 32.75
C SER A 176 5.51 -10.50 32.11
N LEU A 177 5.30 -11.10 30.93
CA LEU A 177 6.39 -11.69 30.15
C LEU A 177 7.18 -10.60 29.41
N TRP A 178 6.71 -9.35 29.52
CA TRP A 178 7.35 -8.20 28.92
C TRP A 178 8.63 -7.85 29.66
N PRO A 179 9.74 -7.59 28.95
CA PRO A 179 11.01 -7.28 29.57
C PRO A 179 11.07 -5.79 29.98
N ASP A 180 10.31 -5.42 31.01
CA ASP A 180 10.19 -4.03 31.50
C ASP A 180 11.53 -3.41 31.93
N ALA A 181 12.51 -4.23 32.30
CA ALA A 181 13.85 -3.79 32.67
C ALA A 181 14.71 -3.32 31.50
N LEU A 182 14.30 -3.58 30.24
CA LEU A 182 15.06 -3.15 29.06
C LEU A 182 14.87 -1.64 28.80
N PRO A 183 15.90 -0.97 28.23
CA PRO A 183 15.78 0.42 27.80
C PRO A 183 14.59 0.62 26.86
N PHE A 184 13.90 1.76 26.99
CA PHE A 184 12.70 2.07 26.20
C PHE A 184 12.88 1.86 24.68
N PRO A 185 13.98 2.31 24.02
CA PRO A 185 14.15 2.06 22.58
C PRO A 185 14.21 0.58 22.21
N VAL A 186 14.75 -0.27 23.10
CA VAL A 186 14.81 -1.72 22.88
C VAL A 186 13.40 -2.32 22.99
N ARG A 187 12.60 -1.88 23.98
CA ARG A 187 11.19 -2.30 24.10
C ARG A 187 10.37 -1.88 22.89
N VAL A 188 10.53 -0.65 22.40
CA VAL A 188 9.91 -0.16 21.15
C VAL A 188 10.30 -1.04 19.95
N LEU A 189 11.58 -1.40 19.83
CA LEU A 189 12.04 -2.29 18.77
C LEU A 189 11.40 -3.69 18.88
N LEU A 190 11.27 -4.25 20.09
CA LEU A 190 10.60 -5.53 20.31
C LEU A 190 9.12 -5.46 19.90
N VAL A 191 8.40 -4.41 20.30
CA VAL A 191 7.01 -4.17 19.85
C VAL A 191 6.95 -4.13 18.32
N PHE A 192 7.83 -3.36 17.68
CA PHE A 192 7.87 -3.23 16.22
C PHE A 192 8.06 -4.60 15.55
N LEU A 193 9.05 -5.37 15.99
CA LEU A 193 9.34 -6.69 15.43
C LEU A 193 8.16 -7.67 15.62
N LEU A 194 7.52 -7.68 16.78
CA LEU A 194 6.39 -8.57 17.07
C LEU A 194 5.13 -8.18 16.28
N MET A 195 4.83 -6.88 16.17
CA MET A 195 3.73 -6.38 15.34
C MET A 195 3.96 -6.73 13.87
N GLU A 196 5.18 -6.51 13.37
CA GLU A 196 5.52 -6.81 11.98
C GLU A 196 5.52 -8.31 11.71
N LEU A 197 5.98 -9.15 12.63
CA LEU A 197 5.95 -10.60 12.48
C LEU A 197 4.51 -11.12 12.38
N SER A 198 3.65 -10.64 13.27
CA SER A 198 2.24 -11.05 13.31
C SER A 198 1.48 -10.53 12.09
N SER A 199 1.76 -9.29 11.67
CA SER A 199 1.22 -8.71 10.44
C SER A 199 1.67 -9.49 9.21
N TYR A 200 2.96 -9.83 9.12
CA TYR A 200 3.53 -10.60 8.01
C TYR A 200 2.79 -11.92 7.80
N TRP A 201 2.57 -12.68 8.88
CA TRP A 201 1.87 -13.96 8.79
C TRP A 201 0.40 -13.82 8.44
N LEU A 202 -0.30 -12.84 9.01
CA LEU A 202 -1.68 -12.56 8.62
C LEU A 202 -1.75 -12.12 7.15
N HIS A 203 -0.83 -11.29 6.69
CA HIS A 203 -0.79 -10.80 5.32
C HIS A 203 -0.56 -11.93 4.32
N ARG A 204 0.41 -12.80 4.62
CA ARG A 204 0.65 -14.02 3.83
C ARG A 204 -0.56 -14.97 3.86
N ALA A 205 -1.24 -15.08 5.01
CA ALA A 205 -2.48 -15.84 5.11
C ALA A 205 -3.60 -15.21 4.26
N ALA A 206 -3.68 -13.87 4.21
CA ALA A 206 -4.65 -13.14 3.40
C ALA A 206 -4.48 -13.39 1.91
N HIS A 207 -3.24 -13.60 1.45
CA HIS A 207 -2.92 -13.96 0.08
C HIS A 207 -3.13 -15.45 -0.26
N ARG A 208 -3.22 -16.31 0.77
CA ARG A 208 -3.35 -17.77 0.60
C ARG A 208 -4.78 -18.27 0.78
N PHE A 209 -5.53 -17.72 1.73
CA PHE A 209 -6.85 -18.20 2.10
C PHE A 209 -7.93 -17.32 1.48
N GLY A 210 -8.76 -17.93 0.61
CA GLY A 210 -9.80 -17.21 -0.13
C GLY A 210 -10.76 -16.39 0.74
N PHE A 211 -11.06 -16.83 1.96
CA PHE A 211 -11.88 -16.05 2.90
C PHE A 211 -11.23 -14.72 3.28
N LEU A 212 -9.96 -14.74 3.69
CA LEU A 212 -9.21 -13.53 4.04
C LEU A 212 -8.95 -12.67 2.80
N TRP A 213 -8.61 -13.32 1.68
CA TRP A 213 -8.40 -12.67 0.40
C TRP A 213 -9.60 -11.82 -0.01
N ARG A 214 -10.85 -12.28 0.17
CA ARG A 214 -12.05 -11.49 -0.19
C ARG A 214 -12.00 -10.06 0.33
N PHE A 215 -11.61 -9.90 1.60
CA PHE A 215 -11.52 -8.60 2.26
C PHE A 215 -10.23 -7.86 1.89
N HIS A 216 -9.10 -8.57 1.91
CA HIS A 216 -7.81 -8.01 1.58
C HIS A 216 -7.70 -7.58 0.11
N SER A 217 -8.49 -8.20 -0.77
CA SER A 217 -8.62 -7.86 -2.18
C SER A 217 -9.05 -6.40 -2.39
N THR A 218 -9.81 -5.81 -1.47
CA THR A 218 -10.16 -4.38 -1.53
C THR A 218 -8.92 -3.48 -1.51
N HIS A 219 -7.88 -3.91 -0.79
CA HIS A 219 -6.57 -3.25 -0.79
C HIS A 219 -5.84 -3.41 -2.11
N HIS A 220 -5.82 -4.63 -2.66
CA HIS A 220 -5.24 -4.93 -3.97
C HIS A 220 -6.10 -4.51 -5.17
N ALA A 221 -7.23 -3.83 -4.96
CA ALA A 221 -8.06 -3.35 -6.06
C ALA A 221 -7.52 -2.07 -6.71
N VAL A 222 -6.53 -1.43 -6.09
CA VAL A 222 -5.94 -0.18 -6.60
C VAL A 222 -5.04 -0.45 -7.81
N THR A 223 -5.24 0.32 -8.88
CA THR A 223 -4.48 0.19 -10.14
C THR A 223 -3.30 1.15 -10.24
N GLU A 224 -3.07 1.90 -9.16
CA GLU A 224 -2.08 2.95 -9.00
C GLU A 224 -1.81 3.09 -7.50
N LEU A 225 -0.56 3.30 -7.12
CA LEU A 225 -0.17 3.52 -5.73
C LEU A 225 0.09 5.00 -5.50
N THR A 226 -0.50 5.51 -4.43
CA THR A 226 -0.20 6.81 -3.82
C THR A 226 -0.24 6.62 -2.31
N ALA A 227 0.34 7.54 -1.53
CA ALA A 227 0.44 7.43 -0.08
C ALA A 227 -0.94 7.18 0.57
N LEU A 228 -1.99 7.82 0.06
CA LEU A 228 -3.36 7.64 0.54
C LEU A 228 -3.94 6.24 0.29
N LYS A 229 -3.43 5.49 -0.71
CA LYS A 229 -3.88 4.10 -0.97
C LYS A 229 -3.52 3.14 0.15
N ALA A 230 -2.56 3.49 1.02
CA ALA A 230 -2.29 2.75 2.25
C ALA A 230 -3.55 2.57 3.13
N LEU A 231 -4.53 3.47 2.99
CA LEU A 231 -5.77 3.50 3.78
C LEU A 231 -6.96 2.86 3.06
N ARG A 232 -6.79 2.39 1.81
CA ARG A 232 -7.82 1.66 1.08
C ARG A 232 -7.89 0.22 1.56
N THR A 233 -8.45 0.01 2.74
CA THR A 233 -8.57 -1.31 3.35
C THR A 233 -10.01 -1.58 3.77
N HIS A 234 -10.43 -2.83 3.64
CA HIS A 234 -11.76 -3.23 4.10
C HIS A 234 -11.84 -3.15 5.65
N PRO A 235 -12.95 -2.70 6.26
CA PRO A 235 -13.07 -2.61 7.73
C PRO A 235 -12.75 -3.92 8.46
N LEU A 236 -13.22 -5.06 7.96
CA LEU A 236 -12.88 -6.37 8.53
C LEU A 236 -11.38 -6.70 8.40
N ASP A 237 -10.74 -6.30 7.30
CA ASP A 237 -9.30 -6.51 7.12
C ASP A 237 -8.52 -5.68 8.16
N ASN A 238 -8.93 -4.42 8.38
CA ASN A 238 -8.39 -3.58 9.45
C ASN A 238 -8.56 -4.21 10.84
N VAL A 239 -9.72 -4.78 11.15
CA VAL A 239 -9.97 -5.47 12.42
C VAL A 239 -9.04 -6.68 12.57
N LEU A 240 -8.89 -7.50 11.53
CA LEU A 240 -8.03 -8.67 11.56
C LEU A 240 -6.56 -8.30 11.77
N PHE A 241 -6.05 -7.31 11.01
CA PHE A 241 -4.69 -6.79 11.20
C PHE A 241 -4.48 -6.12 12.55
N TYR A 242 -5.50 -5.43 13.08
CA TYR A 242 -5.46 -4.94 14.44
C TYR A 242 -5.29 -6.10 15.43
N LEU A 243 -6.18 -7.09 15.41
CA LEU A 243 -6.10 -8.22 16.33
C LEU A 243 -4.75 -8.95 16.22
N ALA A 244 -4.26 -9.21 15.01
CA ALA A 244 -2.95 -9.84 14.81
C ALA A 244 -1.81 -9.02 15.42
N ARG A 245 -1.84 -7.69 15.33
CA ARG A 245 -0.79 -6.82 15.88
C ARG A 245 -0.87 -6.71 17.41
N TYR A 246 -2.05 -6.50 17.97
CA TYR A 246 -2.19 -6.08 19.37
C TYR A 246 -2.43 -7.25 20.34
N VAL A 247 -3.09 -8.32 19.92
CA VAL A 247 -3.37 -9.46 20.83
C VAL A 247 -2.08 -10.08 21.37
N PRO A 248 -1.03 -10.37 20.56
CA PRO A 248 0.22 -10.91 21.09
C PRO A 248 0.88 -9.97 22.10
N LEU A 249 0.85 -8.66 21.85
CA LEU A 249 1.45 -7.66 22.74
C LEU A 249 0.69 -7.56 24.07
N LEU A 250 -0.64 -7.56 24.02
CA LEU A 250 -1.50 -7.57 25.21
C LEU A 250 -1.25 -8.83 26.05
N LEU A 251 -1.12 -9.99 25.40
CA LEU A 251 -0.81 -11.25 26.06
C LEU A 251 0.60 -11.31 26.65
N LEU A 252 1.54 -10.49 26.17
CA LEU A 252 2.88 -10.38 26.74
C LEU A 252 2.97 -9.31 27.83
N GLY A 253 2.01 -8.38 27.90
CA GLY A 253 2.01 -7.27 28.85
C GLY A 253 2.79 -6.04 28.37
N ALA A 254 2.90 -5.83 27.05
CA ALA A 254 3.61 -4.67 26.51
C ALA A 254 2.99 -3.34 26.95
N GLY A 255 3.83 -2.36 27.30
CA GLY A 255 3.38 -1.04 27.71
C GLY A 255 2.73 -0.25 26.57
N SER A 256 1.74 0.57 26.91
CA SER A 256 0.98 1.36 25.94
C SER A 256 1.84 2.42 25.23
N GLU A 257 2.84 2.96 25.91
CA GLU A 257 3.73 3.97 25.34
C GLU A 257 4.59 3.41 24.21
N GLU A 258 5.17 2.21 24.36
CA GLU A 258 5.92 1.56 23.29
C GLU A 258 5.01 1.23 22.09
N VAL A 259 3.79 0.79 22.37
CA VAL A 259 2.79 0.47 21.35
C VAL A 259 2.40 1.72 20.56
N VAL A 260 2.04 2.82 21.23
CA VAL A 260 1.69 4.08 20.56
C VAL A 260 2.86 4.61 19.74
N THR A 261 4.10 4.47 20.26
CA THR A 261 5.31 4.84 19.53
C THR A 261 5.40 4.07 18.20
N VAL A 262 5.26 2.74 18.23
CA VAL A 262 5.32 1.92 17.01
C VAL A 262 4.17 2.21 16.06
N VAL A 263 2.96 2.45 16.55
CA VAL A 263 1.81 2.82 15.72
C VAL A 263 2.04 4.14 14.99
N TYR A 264 2.61 5.12 15.67
CA TYR A 264 2.97 6.41 15.10
C TYR A 264 3.96 6.26 13.92
N PHE A 265 5.08 5.57 14.14
CA PHE A 265 6.07 5.34 13.07
C PHE A 265 5.52 4.43 11.96
N GLY A 266 4.76 3.41 12.32
CA GLY A 266 4.12 2.47 11.40
C GLY A 266 3.19 3.20 10.43
N ALA A 267 2.38 4.15 10.91
CA ALA A 267 1.51 4.95 10.04
C ALA A 267 2.31 5.68 8.95
N ILE A 268 3.43 6.30 9.31
CA ILE A 268 4.30 7.02 8.35
C ILE A 268 4.97 6.06 7.38
N LEU A 269 5.49 4.93 7.89
CA LEU A 269 6.11 3.89 7.07
C LEU A 269 5.11 3.25 6.09
N SER A 270 3.85 3.08 6.49
CA SER A 270 2.79 2.55 5.63
C SER A 270 2.46 3.52 4.50
N LEU A 271 2.31 4.82 4.81
CA LEU A 271 2.13 5.86 3.79
C LEU A 271 3.34 5.92 2.84
N LEU A 272 4.56 5.82 3.37
CA LEU A 272 5.78 5.78 2.57
C LEU A 272 5.81 4.56 1.64
N ALA A 273 5.51 3.36 2.14
CA ALA A 273 5.51 2.12 1.36
C ALA A 273 4.52 2.16 0.18
N HIS A 274 3.44 2.92 0.28
CA HIS A 274 2.45 3.09 -0.80
C HIS A 274 2.70 4.33 -1.66
N SER A 275 3.65 5.19 -1.29
CA SER A 275 3.84 6.46 -1.98
C SER A 275 4.33 6.27 -3.42
N ASN A 276 3.90 7.14 -4.33
CA ASN A 276 4.38 7.18 -5.71
C ASN A 276 5.74 7.90 -5.82
N ILE A 277 6.66 7.73 -4.88
CA ILE A 277 7.90 8.51 -4.84
C ILE A 277 9.04 7.65 -5.35
N ASP A 278 9.82 8.18 -6.30
CA ASP A 278 11.06 7.54 -6.72
C ASP A 278 12.09 7.68 -5.60
N VAL A 279 12.42 6.56 -4.95
CA VAL A 279 13.41 6.48 -3.88
C VAL A 279 14.46 5.44 -4.21
N ALA A 280 15.70 5.69 -3.78
CA ALA A 280 16.77 4.72 -3.91
C ALA A 280 16.70 3.67 -2.80
N GLU A 281 17.14 2.44 -3.11
CA GLU A 281 17.24 1.33 -2.15
C GLU A 281 18.19 1.69 -0.98
N GLY A 282 19.42 2.08 -1.30
CA GLY A 282 20.43 2.40 -0.27
C GLY A 282 20.62 1.28 0.76
N VAL A 283 21.12 1.63 1.95
CA VAL A 283 21.23 0.69 3.08
C VAL A 283 19.85 0.40 3.68
N LEU A 284 18.93 1.37 3.62
CA LEU A 284 17.60 1.23 4.22
C LEU A 284 16.73 0.18 3.53
N GLY A 285 16.93 -0.12 2.24
CA GLY A 285 16.22 -1.21 1.56
C GLY A 285 16.63 -2.62 2.01
N LEU A 286 17.59 -2.74 2.95
CA LEU A 286 17.84 -3.98 3.70
C LEU A 286 16.79 -4.23 4.79
N VAL A 287 16.07 -3.19 5.23
CA VAL A 287 15.13 -3.27 6.36
C VAL A 287 13.77 -2.65 6.07
N VAL A 288 13.68 -1.47 5.45
CA VAL A 288 12.43 -0.74 5.23
C VAL A 288 11.68 -1.29 4.00
N ASN A 289 10.36 -1.40 4.10
CA ASN A 289 9.52 -1.66 2.93
C ASN A 289 9.39 -0.38 2.08
N LEU A 290 10.18 -0.30 1.02
CA LEU A 290 10.22 0.86 0.12
C LEU A 290 9.07 0.82 -0.91
N PRO A 291 8.65 1.98 -1.46
CA PRO A 291 7.66 2.10 -2.53
C PRO A 291 7.75 1.03 -3.63
N HIS A 292 8.97 0.83 -4.15
CA HIS A 292 9.21 -0.07 -5.26
C HIS A 292 9.25 -1.56 -4.86
N TYR A 293 9.36 -1.89 -3.56
CA TYR A 293 9.15 -3.26 -3.08
C TYR A 293 7.67 -3.55 -2.89
N HIS A 294 6.94 -2.60 -2.28
CA HIS A 294 5.53 -2.79 -2.04
C HIS A 294 4.70 -2.74 -3.34
N SER A 295 5.15 -2.03 -4.38
CA SER A 295 4.51 -2.10 -5.70
C SER A 295 4.59 -3.49 -6.36
N VAL A 296 5.63 -4.29 -6.06
CA VAL A 296 5.73 -5.69 -6.50
C VAL A 296 4.63 -6.52 -5.85
N HIS A 297 4.38 -6.28 -4.57
CA HIS A 297 3.31 -6.93 -3.82
C HIS A 297 1.91 -6.58 -4.38
N HIS A 298 1.71 -5.34 -4.81
CA HIS A 298 0.47 -4.88 -5.46
C HIS A 298 0.36 -5.22 -6.95
N ALA A 299 1.33 -5.93 -7.52
CA ALA A 299 1.31 -6.26 -8.94
C ALA A 299 0.06 -7.09 -9.31
N ALA A 300 -0.48 -6.81 -10.50
CA ALA A 300 -1.60 -7.58 -11.06
C ALA A 300 -1.20 -9.04 -11.36
N ASP A 301 0.09 -9.29 -11.57
CA ASP A 301 0.64 -10.63 -11.71
C ASP A 301 0.62 -11.36 -10.37
N LEU A 302 -0.10 -12.48 -10.31
CA LEU A 302 -0.25 -13.26 -9.09
C LEU A 302 1.07 -13.86 -8.60
N ALA A 303 2.00 -14.21 -9.50
CA ALA A 303 3.29 -14.76 -9.07
C ALA A 303 4.12 -13.69 -8.35
N ALA A 304 4.12 -12.47 -8.87
CA ALA A 304 4.75 -11.31 -8.25
C ALA A 304 4.10 -10.88 -6.93
N SER A 305 2.77 -10.84 -6.86
CA SER A 305 2.06 -10.34 -5.67
C SER A 305 2.22 -11.23 -4.44
N GLN A 306 2.61 -12.50 -4.64
CA GLN A 306 2.94 -13.44 -3.56
C GLN A 306 4.34 -13.22 -2.97
N SER A 307 4.73 -11.95 -2.80
CA SER A 307 6.03 -11.52 -2.27
C SER A 307 5.89 -10.23 -1.45
N ASN A 308 6.92 -9.86 -0.70
CA ASN A 308 7.02 -8.60 0.05
C ASN A 308 5.81 -8.32 0.96
N PHE A 309 5.45 -9.28 1.82
CA PHE A 309 4.30 -9.22 2.72
C PHE A 309 4.52 -8.32 3.95
N GLY A 310 5.75 -7.89 4.23
CA GLY A 310 6.02 -6.95 5.30
C GLY A 310 5.30 -5.62 5.08
N CYS A 311 4.62 -5.10 6.12
CA CYS A 311 3.90 -3.84 6.00
C CYS A 311 4.87 -2.65 6.03
N HIS A 312 5.75 -2.61 7.03
CA HIS A 312 6.69 -1.52 7.28
C HIS A 312 8.15 -1.97 7.06
N THR A 313 8.44 -3.26 7.24
CA THR A 313 9.78 -3.83 7.07
C THR A 313 9.79 -5.06 6.16
N ILE A 314 10.82 -5.18 5.31
CA ILE A 314 11.06 -6.39 4.49
C ILE A 314 11.93 -7.44 5.20
N LEU A 315 12.27 -7.24 6.48
CA LEU A 315 13.10 -8.16 7.26
C LEU A 315 12.52 -9.57 7.28
N TRP A 316 11.21 -9.69 7.53
CA TRP A 316 10.52 -10.98 7.56
C TRP A 316 10.45 -11.63 6.19
N ASP A 317 10.29 -10.84 5.13
CA ASP A 317 10.35 -11.35 3.76
C ASP A 317 11.71 -11.95 3.42
N ARG A 318 12.80 -11.29 3.84
CA ARG A 318 14.15 -11.83 3.66
C ARG A 318 14.36 -13.09 4.48
N LEU A 319 13.90 -13.10 5.73
CA LEU A 319 14.06 -14.26 6.63
C LEU A 319 13.27 -15.48 6.15
N PHE A 320 12.03 -15.28 5.69
CA PHE A 320 11.14 -16.37 5.27
C PHE A 320 11.14 -16.63 3.76
N GLY A 321 12.04 -15.99 3.01
CA GLY A 321 12.27 -16.25 1.59
C GLY A 321 11.16 -15.76 0.66
N THR A 322 10.45 -14.70 1.03
CA THR A 322 9.39 -14.06 0.22
C THR A 322 9.79 -12.67 -0.31
N PHE A 323 11.05 -12.25 -0.11
CA PHE A 323 11.54 -10.99 -0.65
C PHE A 323 11.75 -11.06 -2.16
N GLN A 324 11.17 -10.11 -2.89
CA GLN A 324 11.34 -9.97 -4.33
C GLN A 324 11.69 -8.53 -4.69
N ARG A 325 12.80 -8.34 -5.40
CA ARG A 325 13.11 -7.04 -6.00
C ARG A 325 12.20 -6.74 -7.20
N PRO A 326 11.89 -5.46 -7.47
CA PRO A 326 11.18 -5.09 -8.67
C PRO A 326 11.97 -5.50 -9.92
N ALA A 327 11.26 -6.01 -10.93
CA ALA A 327 11.84 -6.20 -12.25
C ALA A 327 12.02 -4.85 -12.95
N GLU A 328 12.80 -4.83 -14.03
CA GLU A 328 12.89 -3.65 -14.89
C GLU A 328 11.54 -3.36 -15.55
N GLY A 329 11.11 -2.09 -15.45
CA GLY A 329 9.85 -1.61 -16.02
C GLY A 329 8.68 -1.60 -15.04
N ALA A 330 7.67 -0.78 -15.34
CA ALA A 330 6.47 -0.68 -14.52
C ALA A 330 5.60 -1.93 -14.68
N ARG A 331 5.20 -2.55 -13.57
CA ARG A 331 4.21 -3.63 -13.57
C ARG A 331 2.80 -3.03 -13.50
N PRO A 332 1.83 -3.56 -14.26
CA PRO A 332 0.42 -3.26 -14.02
C PRO A 332 0.07 -3.61 -12.58
N LEU A 333 -0.70 -2.73 -11.93
CA LEU A 333 -1.20 -2.94 -10.57
C LEU A 333 -2.68 -3.25 -10.59
N GLY A 334 -3.14 -3.83 -9.49
CA GLY A 334 -4.56 -4.08 -9.25
C GLY A 334 -5.01 -5.45 -9.74
N MET A 335 -6.05 -5.98 -9.09
CA MET A 335 -6.65 -7.24 -9.52
C MET A 335 -7.33 -7.18 -10.88
N GLN A 336 -7.44 -8.34 -11.53
CA GLN A 336 -8.23 -8.53 -12.74
C GLN A 336 -9.72 -8.79 -12.41
N PRO A 337 -10.67 -8.25 -13.20
CA PRO A 337 -10.45 -7.31 -14.30
C PRO A 337 -10.01 -5.93 -13.79
N VAL A 338 -9.00 -5.36 -14.45
CA VAL A 338 -8.44 -4.05 -14.08
C VAL A 338 -9.52 -2.97 -14.22
N GLY A 339 -9.81 -2.26 -13.13
CA GLY A 339 -10.73 -1.12 -13.16
C GLY A 339 -11.21 -0.69 -11.77
N PRO A 340 -11.73 0.55 -11.63
CA PRO A 340 -12.18 1.07 -10.36
C PRO A 340 -13.44 0.33 -9.87
N ARG A 341 -13.39 -0.15 -8.63
CA ARG A 341 -14.55 -0.74 -7.96
C ARG A 341 -15.47 0.34 -7.36
N THR A 342 -16.77 0.08 -7.34
CA THR A 342 -17.73 0.87 -6.56
C THR A 342 -17.56 0.60 -5.06
N LEU A 343 -18.04 1.48 -4.16
CA LEU A 343 -18.03 1.18 -2.71
C LEU A 343 -18.74 -0.12 -2.39
N TRP A 344 -19.80 -0.44 -3.12
CA TRP A 344 -20.55 -1.65 -2.88
C TRP A 344 -19.71 -2.89 -3.23
N GLN A 345 -18.92 -2.82 -4.31
CA GLN A 345 -17.96 -3.87 -4.66
C GLN A 345 -16.78 -3.96 -3.69
N GLU A 346 -16.37 -2.85 -3.08
CA GLU A 346 -15.26 -2.82 -2.12
C GLU A 346 -15.68 -3.24 -0.70
N LEU A 347 -16.86 -2.86 -0.23
CA LEU A 347 -17.29 -3.00 1.17
C LEU A 347 -18.36 -4.08 1.39
N ILE A 348 -19.20 -4.34 0.39
CA ILE A 348 -20.38 -5.20 0.56
C ILE A 348 -20.15 -6.53 -0.17
N ALA A 349 -19.69 -6.52 -1.42
CA ALA A 349 -19.44 -7.74 -2.19
C ALA A 349 -18.55 -8.79 -1.50
N PRO A 350 -17.46 -8.41 -0.78
CA PRO A 350 -16.65 -9.37 -0.04
C PRO A 350 -17.42 -10.20 0.99
N LEU A 351 -18.58 -9.76 1.48
CA LEU A 351 -19.36 -10.46 2.50
C LEU A 351 -20.08 -11.70 1.96
N TYR A 352 -20.46 -11.75 0.69
CA TYR A 352 -21.26 -12.86 0.13
C TYR A 352 -20.80 -13.36 -1.25
N ARG A 353 -19.81 -12.74 -1.90
CA ARG A 353 -19.20 -13.27 -3.12
C ARG A 353 -17.79 -13.79 -2.86
N ALA A 354 -17.50 -14.99 -3.36
CA ALA A 354 -16.13 -15.41 -3.59
C ALA A 354 -15.49 -14.52 -4.67
N PRO A 355 -14.20 -14.21 -4.57
CA PRO A 355 -13.50 -13.33 -5.50
C PRO A 355 -13.36 -13.96 -6.88
#